data_AF-A0A2T0QAU6-F1
#
_entry.id   AF-A0A2T0QAU6-F1
#
_cell.length_a   1.000
_cell.length_b   1.000
_cell.length_c   1.000
_cell.angle_alpha   90.00
_cell.angle_beta   90.00
_cell.angle_gamma   90.00
#
_symmetry.space_group_name_H-M   'P 1'
#
loop_
_entity.id
_entity.type
_entity.pdbx_description
1 polymer ?
#
loop_
_entity_poly.entity_id
_entity_poly.type
_entity_poly.pdbx_seq_one_letter_code
_entity_poly.pdbx_strand_id
1 'polypeptide(L)'
;MTLAPIDPRAVLAAAGLPEKPEWRHVSTRRERHEDRRVTVTRYQAGGYRLGGPHRTVVVDDNAVLLGFTDLDPFAVFPREPPPAETLAHDVAAAFLAGTDPGYAAALTVLWIDPHSEIVTADDGTEHKVTGMKVKTRHAGGLYAWVVVGPRGRVLTYERDVRWDPVAGRRATQMWLHDSWIAAHDGDGPPPPPPYSRI
;
A
#
# COMPACT_ATOMS: atom_id res chain seq x y z
N MET A 1 -10.12 -29.00 -6.29
CA MET A 1 -10.64 -28.46 -5.01
C MET A 1 -10.61 -26.96 -5.14
N THR A 2 -11.76 -26.30 -5.26
CA THR A 2 -11.82 -24.84 -5.42
C THR A 2 -11.64 -24.23 -4.03
N LEU A 3 -10.54 -23.52 -3.80
CA LEU A 3 -10.36 -22.76 -2.56
C LEU A 3 -11.49 -21.72 -2.47
N ALA A 4 -12.05 -21.53 -1.27
CA ALA A 4 -13.02 -20.48 -1.04
C ALA A 4 -12.42 -19.12 -1.44
N PRO A 5 -13.20 -18.21 -2.03
CA PRO A 5 -12.70 -16.87 -2.36
C PRO A 5 -12.21 -16.17 -1.08
N ILE A 6 -11.01 -15.61 -1.15
CA ILE A 6 -10.42 -14.86 -0.04
C ILE A 6 -11.27 -13.60 0.19
N ASP A 7 -11.72 -13.40 1.43
CA ASP A 7 -12.35 -12.16 1.86
C ASP A 7 -11.26 -11.13 2.24
N PRO A 8 -11.04 -10.07 1.44
CA PRO A 8 -10.02 -9.08 1.75
C PRO A 8 -10.32 -8.31 3.04
N ARG A 9 -11.59 -8.18 3.46
CA ARG A 9 -11.93 -7.51 4.73
C ARG A 9 -11.46 -8.32 5.93
N ALA A 10 -11.60 -9.65 5.88
CA ALA A 10 -11.07 -10.53 6.90
C ALA A 10 -9.54 -10.44 7.02
N VAL A 11 -8.83 -10.35 5.89
CA VAL A 11 -7.36 -10.16 5.87
C VAL A 11 -6.97 -8.82 6.50
N LEU A 12 -7.69 -7.73 6.18
CA LEU A 12 -7.45 -6.43 6.79
C LEU A 12 -7.70 -6.44 8.30
N ALA A 13 -8.80 -7.04 8.75
CA ALA A 13 -9.13 -7.16 10.16
C ALA A 13 -8.06 -7.98 10.92
N ALA A 14 -7.59 -9.09 10.35
CA ALA A 14 -6.50 -9.89 10.91
C ALA A 14 -5.18 -9.11 11.04
N ALA A 15 -4.92 -8.17 10.12
CA ALA A 15 -3.77 -7.27 10.17
C ALA A 15 -3.98 -6.05 11.11
N GLY A 16 -5.09 -5.98 11.84
CA GLY A 16 -5.41 -4.87 12.74
C GLY A 16 -5.73 -3.56 12.01
N LEU A 17 -6.06 -3.61 10.72
CA LEU A 17 -6.42 -2.43 9.94
C LEU A 17 -7.91 -2.11 10.11
N PRO A 18 -8.28 -0.84 10.38
CA PRO A 18 -9.64 -0.49 10.74
C PRO A 18 -10.60 -0.67 9.57
N GLU A 19 -11.83 -1.08 9.87
CA GLU A 19 -12.90 -1.10 8.88
C GLU A 19 -13.27 0.32 8.41
N LYS A 20 -13.78 0.39 7.18
CA LYS A 20 -14.37 1.58 6.57
C LYS A 20 -15.70 1.19 5.94
N PRO A 21 -16.80 1.14 6.71
CA PRO A 21 -18.10 0.70 6.20
C PRO A 21 -18.65 1.65 5.13
N GLU A 22 -18.26 2.93 5.15
CA GLU A 22 -18.63 3.93 4.16
C GLU A 22 -17.92 3.74 2.81
N TRP A 23 -16.90 2.87 2.76
CA TRP A 23 -16.17 2.53 1.52
C TRP A 23 -16.66 1.20 0.97
N ARG A 24 -17.29 1.28 -0.20
CA ARG A 24 -17.85 0.12 -0.91
C ARG A 24 -16.80 -0.51 -1.82
N HIS A 25 -16.93 -1.81 -2.02
CA HIS A 25 -16.15 -2.52 -3.04
C HIS A 25 -16.53 -2.01 -4.43
N VAL A 26 -15.54 -1.60 -5.23
CA VAL A 26 -15.76 -1.04 -6.58
C VAL A 26 -15.04 -1.82 -7.68
N SER A 27 -14.02 -2.61 -7.34
CA SER A 27 -13.30 -3.44 -8.32
C SER A 27 -12.55 -4.59 -7.64
N THR A 28 -12.54 -5.74 -8.31
CA THR A 28 -11.70 -6.90 -7.98
C THR A 28 -11.00 -7.36 -9.25
N ARG A 29 -9.68 -7.56 -9.19
CA ARG A 29 -8.87 -8.07 -10.31
C ARG A 29 -8.03 -9.25 -9.86
N ARG A 30 -7.79 -10.17 -10.80
CA ARG A 30 -6.86 -11.29 -10.62
C ARG A 30 -5.60 -11.02 -11.44
N GLU A 31 -4.50 -10.82 -10.74
CA GLU A 31 -3.28 -10.26 -11.29
C GLU A 31 -2.05 -11.04 -10.82
N ARG A 32 -0.87 -10.48 -11.07
CA ARG A 32 0.40 -11.01 -10.59
C ARG A 32 1.18 -9.99 -9.75
N HIS A 33 1.85 -10.49 -8.71
CA HIS A 33 2.90 -9.78 -7.99
C HIS A 33 4.17 -10.64 -8.11
N GLU A 34 5.03 -10.27 -9.05
CA GLU A 34 6.07 -11.15 -9.61
C GLU A 34 5.45 -12.44 -10.19
N ASP A 35 5.83 -13.60 -9.67
CA ASP A 35 5.36 -14.91 -10.08
C ASP A 35 4.09 -15.36 -9.33
N ARG A 36 3.72 -14.66 -8.25
CA ARG A 36 2.55 -14.99 -7.42
C ARG A 36 1.27 -14.47 -8.02
N ARG A 37 0.21 -15.28 -7.96
CA ARG A 37 -1.14 -14.83 -8.27
C ARG A 37 -1.68 -14.02 -7.09
N VAL A 38 -2.32 -12.90 -7.40
CA VAL A 38 -2.90 -12.00 -6.40
C VAL A 38 -4.31 -11.58 -6.76
N THR A 39 -5.10 -11.31 -5.74
CA THR A 39 -6.36 -10.57 -5.84
C THR A 39 -6.10 -9.13 -5.44
N VAL A 40 -6.39 -8.20 -6.34
CA VAL A 40 -6.37 -6.75 -6.07
C VAL A 40 -7.81 -6.31 -5.86
N THR A 41 -8.13 -5.83 -4.67
CA THR A 41 -9.48 -5.35 -4.33
C THR A 41 -9.45 -3.87 -4.00
N ARG A 42 -10.30 -3.09 -4.66
CA ARG A 42 -10.40 -1.65 -4.46
C ARG A 42 -11.73 -1.28 -3.83
N TYR A 43 -11.66 -0.39 -2.86
CA TYR A 43 -12.78 0.23 -2.17
C TYR A 43 -12.73 1.74 -2.31
N GLN A 44 -13.87 2.36 -2.56
CA GLN A 44 -14.04 3.81 -2.66
C GLN A 44 -15.42 4.20 -2.11
N ALA A 45 -15.57 5.43 -1.63
CA ALA A 45 -16.89 5.96 -1.26
C ALA A 45 -17.81 6.12 -2.50
N GLY A 46 -17.20 6.50 -3.62
CA GLY A 46 -17.85 6.70 -4.92
C GLY A 46 -17.75 5.50 -5.87
N GLY A 47 -17.82 5.77 -7.18
CA GLY A 47 -17.56 4.77 -8.22
C GLY A 47 -16.07 4.47 -8.38
N TYR A 48 -15.74 3.50 -9.24
CA TYR A 48 -14.35 3.24 -9.60
C TYR A 48 -13.74 4.47 -10.29
N ARG A 49 -12.66 5.00 -9.72
CA ARG A 49 -11.88 6.11 -10.28
C ARG A 49 -10.44 6.04 -9.81
N LEU A 50 -9.51 6.09 -10.75
CA LEU A 50 -8.07 6.27 -10.50
C LEU A 50 -7.77 7.75 -10.17
N GLY A 51 -6.74 7.98 -9.35
CA GLY A 51 -6.31 9.29 -8.85
C GLY A 51 -7.15 9.83 -7.69
N GLY A 52 -8.27 9.20 -7.35
CA GLY A 52 -9.16 9.62 -6.27
C GLY A 52 -8.92 8.91 -4.94
N PRO A 53 -9.60 9.33 -3.86
CA PRO A 53 -9.54 8.66 -2.57
C PRO A 53 -9.92 7.19 -2.72
N HIS A 54 -9.09 6.30 -2.19
CA HIS A 54 -9.29 4.88 -2.35
C HIS A 54 -8.51 4.04 -1.34
N ARG A 55 -9.02 2.84 -1.12
CA ARG A 55 -8.38 1.81 -0.31
C ARG A 55 -8.20 0.62 -1.21
N THR A 56 -6.95 0.17 -1.37
CA THR A 56 -6.64 -0.99 -2.20
C THR A 56 -5.92 -2.02 -1.35
N VAL A 57 -6.28 -3.28 -1.55
CA VAL A 57 -5.70 -4.44 -0.87
C VAL A 57 -5.20 -5.41 -1.93
N VAL A 58 -4.00 -5.93 -1.74
CA VAL A 58 -3.37 -6.95 -2.57
C VAL A 58 -3.09 -8.16 -1.69
N VAL A 59 -3.76 -9.26 -2.00
CA VAL A 59 -3.63 -10.54 -1.27
C VAL A 59 -3.26 -11.66 -2.22
N ASP A 60 -2.37 -12.56 -1.80
CA ASP A 60 -2.10 -13.78 -2.58
C ASP A 60 -3.13 -14.89 -2.29
N ASP A 61 -3.02 -16.02 -2.99
CA ASP A 61 -3.94 -17.16 -2.84
C ASP A 61 -3.88 -17.89 -1.48
N ASN A 62 -2.89 -17.55 -0.64
CA ASN A 62 -2.73 -18.06 0.72
C ASN A 62 -3.22 -17.05 1.77
N ALA A 63 -3.96 -16.01 1.34
CA ALA A 63 -4.43 -14.91 2.18
C ALA A 63 -3.31 -14.08 2.82
N VAL A 64 -2.11 -14.09 2.22
CA VAL A 64 -1.02 -13.22 2.64
C VAL A 64 -1.30 -11.79 2.16
N LEU A 65 -1.25 -10.83 3.08
CA LEU A 65 -1.31 -9.41 2.75
C LEU A 65 0.03 -8.95 2.12
N LEU A 66 0.02 -8.65 0.83
CA LEU A 66 1.19 -8.16 0.09
C LEU A 66 1.22 -6.64 -0.05
N GLY A 67 0.05 -6.03 -0.07
CA GLY A 67 -0.11 -4.60 -0.28
C GLY A 67 -1.39 -4.09 0.35
N PHE A 68 -1.31 -2.92 0.96
CA PHE A 68 -2.45 -2.17 1.46
C PHE A 68 -2.17 -0.69 1.24
N THR A 69 -3.16 0.07 0.79
CA THR A 69 -3.14 1.52 0.90
C THR A 69 -4.51 2.02 1.30
N ASP A 70 -4.56 3.10 2.07
CA ASP A 70 -5.76 3.82 2.45
C ASP A 70 -5.50 5.32 2.32
N LEU A 71 -5.67 5.79 1.09
CA LEU A 71 -5.45 7.16 0.68
C LEU A 71 -6.77 7.93 0.81
N ASP A 72 -7.09 8.27 2.05
CA ASP A 72 -8.24 9.11 2.39
C ASP A 72 -7.77 10.43 3.00
N PRO A 73 -7.84 11.55 2.26
CA PRO A 73 -7.41 12.84 2.75
C PRO A 73 -8.33 13.43 3.83
N PHE A 74 -9.50 12.81 4.09
CA PHE A 74 -10.50 13.29 5.03
C PHE A 74 -10.62 12.43 6.30
N ALA A 75 -10.04 11.23 6.31
CA ALA A 75 -10.08 10.31 7.46
C ALA A 75 -9.37 10.82 8.72
N VAL A 76 -8.51 11.83 8.60
CA VAL A 76 -7.86 12.53 9.70
C VAL A 76 -7.82 14.00 9.31
N PHE A 77 -8.12 14.91 10.24
CA PHE A 77 -8.14 16.36 9.99
C PHE A 77 -6.97 16.78 9.07
N PRO A 78 -7.24 17.43 7.93
CA PRO A 78 -6.22 17.71 6.93
C PRO A 78 -5.36 18.86 7.43
N ARG A 79 -4.39 18.56 8.32
CA ARG A 79 -3.35 19.46 8.86
C ARG A 79 -2.40 18.83 9.87
N GLU A 80 -2.65 17.61 10.36
CA GLU A 80 -1.70 16.99 11.29
C GLU A 80 -0.41 16.58 10.55
N PRO A 81 0.78 16.93 11.07
CA PRO A 81 2.04 16.52 10.48
C PRO A 81 2.22 14.98 10.58
N PRO A 82 3.07 14.39 9.73
CA PRO A 82 3.48 12.99 9.92
C PRO A 82 4.10 12.80 11.31
N PRO A 83 4.01 11.58 11.88
CA PRO A 83 4.60 11.29 13.19
C PRO A 83 6.12 11.45 13.15
N ALA A 84 6.73 11.60 14.33
CA ALA A 84 8.18 11.49 14.48
C ALA A 84 8.67 10.11 14.04
N GLU A 85 9.93 10.02 13.61
CA GLU A 85 10.54 8.78 13.11
C GLU A 85 10.46 7.63 14.12
N THR A 86 10.63 7.92 15.42
CA THR A 86 10.54 6.91 16.49
C THR A 86 9.14 6.31 16.60
N LEU A 87 8.09 7.13 16.59
CA LEU A 87 6.72 6.65 16.59
C LEU A 87 6.40 5.88 15.30
N ALA A 88 6.88 6.34 14.15
CA ALA A 88 6.71 5.65 12.88
C ALA A 88 7.37 4.27 12.89
N HIS A 89 8.60 4.18 13.42
CA HIS A 89 9.33 2.94 13.62
C HIS A 89 8.53 1.95 14.47
N ASP A 90 8.09 2.39 15.65
CA ASP A 90 7.42 1.50 16.61
C ASP A 90 6.07 0.99 16.08
N VAL A 91 5.30 1.87 15.42
CA VAL A 91 4.05 1.48 14.76
C VAL A 91 4.31 0.50 13.62
N ALA A 92 5.30 0.77 12.76
CA ALA A 92 5.65 -0.11 11.66
C ALA A 92 6.10 -1.50 12.16
N ALA A 93 6.96 -1.53 13.18
CA ALA A 93 7.44 -2.78 13.78
C ALA A 93 6.29 -3.59 14.39
N ALA A 94 5.40 -2.94 15.14
CA ALA A 94 4.23 -3.60 15.72
C ALA A 94 3.28 -4.13 14.65
N PHE A 95 3.01 -3.34 13.60
CA PHE A 95 2.17 -3.76 12.48
C PHE A 95 2.74 -4.98 11.74
N LEU A 96 4.05 -4.95 11.43
CA LEU A 96 4.73 -6.05 10.74
C LEU A 96 4.72 -7.33 11.59
N ALA A 97 5.07 -7.24 12.87
CA ALA A 97 5.08 -8.37 13.79
C ALA A 97 3.68 -8.97 14.01
N GLY A 98 2.64 -8.12 14.06
CA GLY A 98 1.25 -8.56 14.17
C GLY A 98 0.70 -9.20 12.90
N THR A 99 1.16 -8.76 11.72
CA THR A 99 0.70 -9.27 10.42
C THR A 99 1.38 -10.58 10.03
N ASP A 100 2.71 -10.65 10.17
CA ASP A 100 3.51 -11.82 9.81
C ASP A 100 4.82 -11.81 10.63
N PRO A 101 4.85 -12.43 11.81
CA PRO A 101 5.99 -12.35 12.72
C PRO A 101 7.25 -13.01 12.14
N GLY A 102 7.07 -14.08 11.34
CA GLY A 102 8.19 -14.76 10.68
C GLY A 102 8.85 -13.88 9.62
N TYR A 103 8.04 -13.21 8.80
CA TYR A 103 8.53 -12.22 7.85
C TYR A 103 9.18 -11.02 8.54
N ALA A 104 8.54 -10.50 9.59
CA ALA A 104 9.03 -9.34 10.32
C ALA A 104 10.42 -9.58 10.96
N ALA A 105 10.66 -10.78 11.48
CA ALA A 105 11.95 -11.15 12.08
C ALA A 105 13.13 -11.13 11.08
N ALA A 106 12.85 -11.17 9.77
CA ALA A 106 13.86 -11.14 8.72
C ALA A 106 14.01 -9.75 8.06
N LEU A 107 13.38 -8.71 8.61
CA LEU A 107 13.47 -7.33 8.10
C LEU A 107 14.53 -6.52 8.85
N THR A 108 15.30 -5.75 8.07
CA THR A 108 16.20 -4.69 8.59
C THR A 108 15.71 -3.34 8.11
N VAL A 109 15.58 -2.37 9.01
CA VAL A 109 15.25 -0.97 8.66
C VAL A 109 16.43 -0.35 7.90
N LEU A 110 16.14 0.29 6.77
CA LEU A 110 17.13 1.01 5.95
C LEU A 110 17.14 2.50 6.29
N TRP A 111 15.95 3.11 6.28
CA TRP A 111 15.76 4.53 6.55
C TRP A 111 14.30 4.81 6.88
N ILE A 112 14.08 5.98 7.47
CA ILE A 112 12.76 6.50 7.82
C ILE A 112 12.70 7.94 7.29
N ASP A 113 11.77 8.22 6.37
CA ASP A 113 11.65 9.53 5.72
C ASP A 113 10.18 9.86 5.39
N PRO A 114 9.81 11.16 5.30
CA PRO A 114 8.48 11.56 4.86
C PRO A 114 8.15 11.02 3.46
N HIS A 115 6.93 10.51 3.28
CA HIS A 115 6.38 10.06 2.01
C HIS A 115 5.02 10.71 1.78
N SER A 116 4.74 11.14 0.55
CA SER A 116 3.47 11.76 0.20
C SER A 116 2.89 11.18 -1.09
N GLU A 117 1.58 11.05 -1.11
CA GLU A 117 0.79 10.77 -2.31
C GLU A 117 -0.17 11.93 -2.57
N ILE A 118 -0.49 12.18 -3.85
CA ILE A 118 -1.50 13.15 -4.25
C ILE A 118 -2.80 12.42 -4.58
N VAL A 119 -3.90 12.94 -4.06
CA VAL A 119 -5.24 12.42 -4.27
C VAL A 119 -6.13 13.57 -4.75
N THR A 120 -6.82 13.38 -5.86
CA THR A 120 -7.77 14.37 -6.40
C THR A 120 -9.18 14.04 -5.90
N ALA A 121 -9.77 14.92 -5.09
CA ALA A 121 -11.15 14.82 -4.62
C ALA A 121 -12.17 14.96 -5.78
N ASP A 122 -13.44 14.70 -5.50
CA ASP A 122 -14.49 14.69 -6.52
C ASP A 122 -14.81 16.09 -7.08
N ASP A 123 -14.49 17.15 -6.33
CA ASP A 123 -14.56 18.54 -6.77
C ASP A 123 -13.34 18.98 -7.62
N GLY A 124 -12.38 18.07 -7.84
CA GLY A 124 -11.13 18.35 -8.56
C GLY A 124 -9.99 18.88 -7.68
N THR A 125 -10.22 19.10 -6.38
CA THR A 125 -9.19 19.59 -5.46
C THR A 125 -8.13 18.51 -5.20
N GLU A 126 -6.85 18.87 -5.34
CA GLU A 126 -5.75 17.99 -4.97
C GLU A 126 -5.44 18.08 -3.47
N HIS A 127 -5.34 16.91 -2.83
CA HIS A 127 -4.94 16.75 -1.45
C HIS A 127 -3.66 15.94 -1.37
N LYS A 128 -2.72 16.39 -0.54
CA LYS A 128 -1.51 15.65 -0.22
C LYS A 128 -1.73 14.80 1.03
N VAL A 129 -1.62 13.49 0.88
CA VAL A 129 -1.63 12.54 2.01
C VAL A 129 -0.18 12.25 2.38
N THR A 130 0.27 12.73 3.54
CA THR A 130 1.65 12.59 4.01
C THR A 130 1.75 11.66 5.22
N GLY A 131 2.74 10.78 5.20
CA GLY A 131 3.14 9.96 6.35
C GLY A 131 4.65 9.81 6.43
N MET A 132 5.11 9.02 7.38
CA MET A 132 6.51 8.65 7.59
C MET A 132 6.72 7.22 7.09
N LYS A 133 7.55 7.05 6.06
CA LYS A 133 7.85 5.74 5.47
C LYS A 133 9.02 5.10 6.20
N VAL A 134 8.76 3.96 6.83
CA VAL A 134 9.79 3.05 7.36
C VAL A 134 10.13 2.06 6.26
N LYS A 135 11.25 2.28 5.58
CA LYS A 135 11.75 1.39 4.53
C LYS A 135 12.58 0.28 5.16
N THR A 136 12.32 -0.95 4.73
CA THR A 136 13.01 -2.14 5.22
C THR A 136 13.51 -3.01 4.07
N ARG A 137 14.46 -3.87 4.38
CA ARG A 137 14.95 -4.91 3.48
C ARG A 137 14.83 -6.25 4.16
N HIS A 138 14.22 -7.20 3.48
CA HIS A 138 14.17 -8.60 3.91
C HIS A 138 15.53 -9.27 3.67
N ALA A 139 15.88 -10.27 4.49
CA ALA A 139 17.11 -11.05 4.34
C ALA A 139 17.24 -11.72 2.95
N GLY A 140 16.10 -12.01 2.30
CA GLY A 140 16.03 -12.48 0.91
C GLY A 140 16.27 -11.41 -0.17
N GLY A 141 16.60 -10.18 0.21
CA GLY A 141 16.97 -9.08 -0.68
C GLY A 141 15.83 -8.20 -1.19
N LEU A 142 14.57 -8.64 -1.01
CA LEU A 142 13.36 -7.87 -1.37
C LEU A 142 13.11 -6.73 -0.37
N TYR A 143 12.44 -5.68 -0.85
CA TYR A 143 12.07 -4.53 -0.04
C TYR A 143 10.65 -4.68 0.51
N ALA A 144 10.45 -4.12 1.70
CA ALA A 144 9.13 -3.87 2.27
C ALA A 144 9.11 -2.49 2.92
N TRP A 145 7.94 -1.90 3.08
CA TRP A 145 7.79 -0.65 3.81
C TRP A 145 6.40 -0.48 4.39
N VAL A 146 6.35 0.32 5.45
CA VAL A 146 5.11 0.83 6.04
C VAL A 146 5.16 2.35 6.01
N VAL A 147 4.10 3.00 5.57
CA VAL A 147 3.91 4.46 5.68
C VAL A 147 2.95 4.72 6.82
N VAL A 148 3.44 5.39 7.86
CA VAL A 148 2.66 5.72 9.06
C VAL A 148 2.23 7.18 9.01
N GLY A 149 0.93 7.41 8.96
CA GLY A 149 0.31 8.72 8.99
C GLY A 149 0.15 9.27 10.41
N PRO A 150 -0.50 10.44 10.53
CA PRO A 150 -0.81 11.05 11.81
C PRO A 150 -1.49 10.06 12.76
N ARG A 151 -1.24 10.24 14.06
CA ARG A 151 -1.81 9.41 15.15
C ARG A 151 -1.46 7.91 15.04
N GLY A 152 -0.38 7.57 14.33
CA GLY A 152 0.09 6.18 14.22
C GLY A 152 -0.73 5.31 13.28
N ARG A 153 -1.51 5.90 12.36
CA ARG A 153 -2.31 5.13 11.40
C ARG A 153 -1.43 4.56 10.28
N VAL A 154 -1.51 3.27 10.00
CA VAL A 154 -0.90 2.69 8.79
C VAL A 154 -1.66 3.19 7.57
N LEU A 155 -0.99 3.96 6.72
CA LEU A 155 -1.54 4.48 5.45
C LEU A 155 -1.26 3.53 4.30
N THR A 156 -0.04 3.00 4.24
CA THR A 156 0.40 2.12 3.16
C THR A 156 1.30 1.04 3.71
N TYR A 157 1.17 -0.17 3.21
CA TYR A 157 2.10 -1.28 3.44
C TYR A 157 2.35 -1.97 2.10
N GLU A 158 3.61 -2.26 1.81
CA GLU A 158 3.99 -3.10 0.68
C GLU A 158 5.13 -4.03 1.09
N ARG A 159 5.12 -5.26 0.60
CA ARG A 159 6.19 -6.23 0.83
C ARG A 159 6.58 -6.97 -0.43
N ASP A 160 7.72 -7.66 -0.35
CA ASP A 160 8.26 -8.48 -1.43
C ASP A 160 8.42 -7.70 -2.74
N VAL A 161 8.95 -6.49 -2.62
CA VAL A 161 9.18 -5.61 -3.75
C VAL A 161 10.60 -5.81 -4.27
N ARG A 162 10.71 -6.19 -5.52
CA ARG A 162 11.96 -6.30 -6.27
C ARG A 162 12.29 -4.98 -6.96
N TRP A 163 13.57 -4.62 -6.89
CA TRP A 163 14.12 -3.49 -7.64
C TRP A 163 14.85 -3.98 -8.89
N ASP A 164 14.69 -3.27 -10.01
CA ASP A 164 15.51 -3.43 -11.20
C ASP A 164 16.60 -2.34 -11.21
N PRO A 165 17.86 -2.68 -10.89
CA PRO A 165 18.93 -1.71 -10.85
C PRO A 165 19.32 -1.19 -12.24
N VAL A 166 19.09 -1.98 -13.30
CA VAL A 166 19.42 -1.58 -14.67
C VAL A 166 18.40 -0.56 -15.18
N ALA A 167 17.12 -0.80 -14.93
CA ALA A 167 16.05 0.12 -15.30
C ALA A 167 15.86 1.28 -14.31
N GLY A 168 16.57 1.29 -13.18
CA GLY A 168 16.47 2.32 -12.15
C GLY A 168 15.05 2.47 -11.59
N ARG A 169 14.28 1.37 -11.54
CA ARG A 169 12.88 1.38 -11.10
C ARG A 169 12.47 0.10 -10.38
N ARG A 170 11.32 0.15 -9.74
CA ARG A 170 10.64 -1.04 -9.22
C ARG A 170 10.31 -1.99 -10.37
N ALA A 171 10.63 -3.27 -10.18
CA ALA A 171 10.29 -4.32 -11.13
C ALA A 171 8.90 -4.93 -10.85
N THR A 172 8.56 -5.01 -9.56
CA THR A 172 7.28 -5.53 -9.08
C THR A 172 6.11 -4.66 -9.50
N GLN A 173 5.00 -5.29 -9.87
CA GLN A 173 3.75 -4.60 -10.20
C GLN A 173 3.30 -3.68 -9.07
N MET A 174 2.70 -2.53 -9.42
CA MET A 174 2.44 -1.43 -8.49
C MET A 174 0.93 -1.23 -8.31
N TRP A 175 0.23 -2.28 -7.88
CA TRP A 175 -1.23 -2.31 -7.76
C TRP A 175 -1.85 -1.32 -6.77
N LEU A 176 -1.03 -0.61 -5.99
CA LEU A 176 -1.46 0.47 -5.10
C LEU A 176 -1.27 1.88 -5.70
N HIS A 177 -0.76 1.95 -6.93
CA HIS A 177 -0.29 3.19 -7.56
C HIS A 177 -1.08 3.46 -8.84
N ASP A 178 -2.04 4.37 -8.75
CA ASP A 178 -3.04 4.61 -9.79
C ASP A 178 -2.42 5.02 -11.15
N SER A 179 -1.31 5.77 -11.15
CA SER A 179 -0.60 6.12 -12.39
C SER A 179 0.00 4.89 -13.09
N TRP A 180 0.50 3.92 -12.32
CA TRP A 180 1.00 2.67 -12.86
C TRP A 180 -0.14 1.78 -13.36
N ILE A 181 -1.26 1.74 -12.64
CA ILE A 181 -2.46 0.99 -13.07
C ILE A 181 -2.99 1.55 -14.40
N ALA A 182 -3.11 2.88 -14.51
CA ALA A 182 -3.53 3.52 -15.76
C ALA A 182 -2.60 3.16 -16.92
N ALA A 183 -1.27 3.20 -16.70
CA ALA A 183 -0.31 2.80 -17.73
C ALA A 183 -0.38 1.31 -18.08
N HIS A 184 -0.60 0.46 -17.08
CA HIS A 184 -0.78 -0.98 -17.27
C HIS A 184 -2.03 -1.30 -18.10
N ASP A 185 -3.12 -0.56 -17.88
CA ASP A 185 -4.39 -0.73 -18.58
C ASP A 185 -4.41 -0.04 -19.96
N GLY A 186 -3.36 0.71 -20.33
CA GLY A 186 -3.24 1.38 -21.62
C GLY A 186 -3.76 2.83 -21.65
N ASP A 187 -4.09 3.39 -20.49
CA ASP A 187 -4.71 4.71 -20.31
C ASP A 187 -3.71 5.83 -19.96
N GLY A 188 -2.41 5.61 -20.16
CA GLY A 188 -1.39 6.63 -19.91
C GLY A 188 0.05 6.13 -20.07
N PRO A 189 1.05 7.03 -20.01
CA PRO A 189 2.44 6.64 -20.00
C PRO A 189 2.81 5.97 -18.66
N PRO A 190 3.77 5.02 -18.66
CA PRO A 190 4.29 4.49 -17.41
C PRO A 190 4.92 5.61 -16.58
N PRO A 191 4.84 5.52 -15.24
CA PRO A 191 5.45 6.50 -14.37
C PRO A 191 6.98 6.62 -14.61
N PRO A 192 7.55 7.83 -14.50
CA PRO A 192 8.98 8.03 -14.68
C PRO A 192 9.80 7.36 -13.56
N PRO A 193 11.02 6.86 -13.86
CA PRO A 193 11.93 6.37 -12.84
C PRO A 193 12.63 7.52 -12.08
N PRO A 194 12.97 7.33 -10.79
CA PRO A 194 12.45 6.30 -9.89
C PRO A 194 11.06 6.73 -9.37
N TYR A 195 10.03 5.92 -9.61
CA TYR A 195 8.69 6.25 -9.12
C TYR A 195 8.54 6.11 -7.58
N SER A 196 9.36 5.26 -6.97
CA SER A 196 9.51 5.21 -5.51
C SER A 196 11.00 5.10 -5.17
N ARG A 197 11.50 5.98 -4.30
CA ARG A 197 12.89 5.95 -3.84
C ARG A 197 13.25 4.60 -3.19
N ILE A 198 14.44 4.09 -3.51
CA ILE A 198 15.07 2.96 -2.81
C ILE A 198 15.72 3.48 -1.54
#